data_AF-A0A382NZY9-F1
#
_entry.id   AF-A0A382NZY9-F1
#
_cell.length_a   1.000
_cell.length_b   1.000
_cell.length_c   1.000
_cell.angle_alpha   90.00
_cell.angle_beta   90.00
_cell.angle_gamma   90.00
#
_symmetry.space_group_name_H-M   'P 1'
#
loop_
_entity.id
_entity.type
_entity.pdbx_description
1 polymer ?
#
loop_
_entity_poly.entity_id
_entity_poly.type
_entity_poly.pdbx_seq_one_letter_code
_entity_poly.pdbx_strand_id
1 'polypeptide(L)'
;MASYIIKMNKAVHNTSGQCESAITDAGASVTTAYGMSFSYKVDGTAEQVAAISGLKSSQLEADELTANLSGGTTNNAFLNVHGINASGEPAWSPQSTGSGTNIYLLDTG
;
A
#
# COMPACT_ATOMS: atom_id res chain seq x y z
N MET A 1 14.73 8.58 19.83
CA MET A 1 13.44 8.32 19.16
C MET A 1 13.73 8.03 17.70
N ALA A 2 13.01 7.08 17.13
CA ALA A 2 13.08 6.72 15.72
C ALA A 2 11.69 6.84 15.10
N SER A 3 11.65 6.92 13.78
CA SER A 3 10.41 6.95 13.01
C SER A 3 9.97 5.54 12.65
N TYR A 4 8.68 5.27 12.82
CA TYR A 4 8.05 3.99 12.54
C TYR A 4 6.85 4.19 11.62
N ILE A 5 6.66 3.26 10.69
CA ILE A 5 5.42 3.11 9.94
C ILE A 5 4.58 2.07 10.67
N ILE A 6 3.40 2.48 11.12
CA ILE A 6 2.49 1.64 11.88
C ILE A 6 1.16 1.47 11.18
N LYS A 7 0.53 0.33 11.45
CA LYS A 7 -0.85 0.03 11.05
C LYS A 7 -1.66 -0.32 12.28
N MET A 8 -2.78 0.37 12.45
CA MET A 8 -3.72 0.14 13.54
C MET A 8 -4.78 -0.88 13.13
N ASN A 9 -5.26 -1.66 14.10
CA ASN A 9 -6.31 -2.63 13.91
C ASN A 9 -7.68 -1.94 13.91
N LYS A 10 -8.33 -1.92 12.74
CA LYS A 10 -9.69 -1.39 12.57
C LYS A 10 -10.73 -2.03 13.50
N ALA A 11 -10.52 -3.25 13.98
CA ALA A 11 -11.45 -3.90 14.91
C ALA A 11 -11.37 -3.35 16.34
N VAL A 12 -10.27 -2.68 16.69
CA VAL A 12 -10.04 -2.07 18.01
C VAL A 12 -10.34 -0.58 17.95
N HIS A 13 -9.89 0.10 16.89
CA HIS A 13 -10.10 1.53 16.66
C HIS A 13 -10.76 1.75 15.30
N ASN A 14 -11.95 2.32 15.30
CA ASN A 14 -12.80 2.39 14.12
C ASN A 14 -12.72 3.76 13.42
N THR A 15 -12.12 4.75 14.07
CA THR A 15 -11.96 6.12 13.57
C THR A 15 -10.51 6.59 13.70
N SER A 16 -10.13 7.59 12.89
CA SER A 16 -8.78 8.17 12.94
C SER A 16 -8.46 8.78 14.30
N GLY A 17 -9.44 9.45 14.94
CA GLY A 17 -9.25 10.05 16.26
C GLY A 17 -8.93 9.02 17.35
N GLN A 18 -9.57 7.85 17.32
CA GLN A 18 -9.25 6.76 18.27
C GLN A 18 -7.82 6.24 18.09
N CYS A 19 -7.35 6.17 16.85
CA CYS A 19 -5.96 5.76 16.56
C CYS A 19 -4.96 6.82 17.04
N GLU A 20 -5.19 8.09 16.73
CA GLU A 20 -4.31 9.20 17.13
C GLU A 20 -4.23 9.33 18.66
N SER A 21 -5.35 9.17 19.36
CA SER A 21 -5.36 9.10 20.83
C SER A 21 -4.53 7.93 21.34
N ALA A 22 -4.73 6.70 20.83
CA ALA A 22 -3.99 5.53 21.28
C ALA A 22 -2.47 5.64 21.05
N ILE A 23 -2.05 6.30 19.97
CA ILE A 23 -0.64 6.58 19.67
C ILE A 23 -0.07 7.58 20.70
N THR A 24 -0.81 8.65 20.96
CA THR A 24 -0.40 9.71 21.88
C THR A 24 -0.36 9.22 23.33
N ASP A 25 -1.34 8.41 23.74
CA ASP A 25 -1.40 7.79 25.08
C ASP A 25 -0.23 6.85 25.35
N ALA A 26 0.31 6.21 24.30
CA ALA A 26 1.52 5.39 24.38
C ALA A 26 2.82 6.22 24.40
N GLY A 27 2.73 7.55 24.29
CA GLY A 27 3.87 8.46 24.29
C GLY A 27 4.57 8.60 22.93
N ALA A 28 4.00 8.06 21.86
CA ALA A 28 4.47 8.29 20.49
C ALA A 28 3.74 9.49 19.87
N SER A 29 4.35 10.14 18.87
CA SER A 29 3.76 11.29 18.18
C SER A 29 3.46 10.94 16.72
N VAL A 30 2.29 11.34 16.22
CA VAL A 30 1.94 11.15 14.81
C VAL A 30 2.60 12.22 13.96
N THR A 31 3.44 11.81 13.02
CA THR A 31 4.18 12.70 12.11
C THR A 31 3.48 12.80 10.76
N THR A 32 2.83 11.73 10.30
CA THR A 32 2.10 11.72 9.02
C THR A 32 0.97 10.69 9.04
N ALA A 33 -0.22 11.06 8.57
CA ALA A 33 -1.29 10.12 8.27
C ALA A 33 -1.28 9.81 6.77
N TYR A 34 -1.08 8.55 6.39
CA TYR A 34 -0.84 8.17 4.99
C TYR A 34 -2.07 8.19 4.09
N GLY A 35 -3.23 8.66 4.56
CA GLY A 35 -4.53 8.61 3.84
C GLY A 35 -5.05 7.19 3.57
N MET A 36 -4.20 6.17 3.73
CA MET A 36 -4.55 4.76 3.75
C MET A 36 -5.19 4.39 5.07
N SER A 37 -6.14 3.45 5.04
CA SER A 37 -6.91 3.04 6.23
C SER A 37 -5.99 2.67 7.38
N PHE A 38 -6.05 3.48 8.44
CA PHE A 38 -5.41 3.23 9.73
C PHE A 38 -3.89 3.08 9.67
N SER A 39 -3.23 3.80 8.76
CA SER A 39 -1.78 3.74 8.55
C SER A 39 -1.13 5.10 8.85
N TYR A 40 -0.12 5.10 9.71
CA TYR A 40 0.50 6.31 10.25
C TYR A 40 2.02 6.19 10.27
N LYS A 41 2.70 7.32 10.10
CA LYS A 41 4.09 7.52 10.50
C LYS A 41 4.09 8.10 11.91
N VAL A 42 4.85 7.49 12.82
CA VAL A 42 4.95 7.92 14.21
C VAL A 42 6.41 7.99 14.66
N ASP A 43 6.71 8.92 15.54
CA ASP A 43 8.02 9.05 16.19
C ASP A 43 7.92 8.62 17.66
N GLY A 44 8.80 7.71 18.09
CA GLY A 44 8.80 7.15 19.43
C GLY A 44 10.00 6.23 19.72
N THR A 45 10.07 5.66 20.93
CA THR A 45 10.93 4.53 21.24
C THR A 45 10.24 3.21 20.87
N ALA A 46 11.00 2.12 20.76
CA ALA A 46 10.43 0.81 20.44
C ALA A 46 9.39 0.35 21.47
N GLU A 47 9.63 0.67 22.75
CA GLU A 47 8.72 0.36 23.86
C GLU A 47 7.41 1.16 23.74
N GLN A 48 7.49 2.44 23.37
CA GLN A 48 6.32 3.28 23.15
C GLN A 48 5.49 2.77 21.98
N VAL A 49 6.13 2.38 20.87
CA VAL A 49 5.43 1.83 19.70
C VAL A 49 4.78 0.48 20.04
N ALA A 50 5.48 -0.40 20.76
CA ALA A 50 4.93 -1.68 21.20
C ALA A 50 3.77 -1.54 22.22
N ALA A 51 3.74 -0.44 22.98
CA ALA A 51 2.67 -0.13 23.93
C ALA A 51 1.41 0.44 23.26
N ILE A 52 1.43 0.77 21.97
CA ILE A 52 0.27 1.30 21.25
C ILE A 52 -0.85 0.26 21.23
N SER A 53 -1.95 0.58 21.91
CA SER A 53 -3.13 -0.27 21.94
C SER A 53 -3.73 -0.42 20.55
N GLY A 54 -3.99 -1.67 20.13
CA GLY A 54 -4.55 -1.95 18.81
C GLY A 54 -3.53 -1.85 17.67
N LEU A 55 -2.24 -1.85 17.95
CA LEU A 55 -1.20 -2.00 16.92
C LEU A 55 -1.35 -3.35 16.20
N LYS A 56 -1.49 -3.32 14.87
CA LYS A 56 -1.51 -4.52 14.03
C LYS A 56 -0.12 -4.86 13.51
N SER A 57 0.65 -3.86 13.11
CA SER A 57 2.03 -4.01 12.68
C SER A 57 2.79 -2.70 12.86
N SER A 58 4.08 -2.80 13.11
CA SER A 58 5.02 -1.67 13.09
C SER A 58 6.27 -2.08 12.31
N GLN A 59 6.90 -1.11 11.66
CA GLN A 59 8.16 -1.27 10.95
C GLN A 59 8.97 0.02 11.10
N LEU A 60 10.29 -0.09 11.26
CA LEU A 60 11.17 1.09 11.25
C LEU A 60 11.10 1.74 9.88
N GLU A 61 11.01 3.07 9.84
CA GLU A 61 11.02 3.80 8.55
C GLU A 61 12.34 3.57 7.79
N ALA A 62 13.44 3.47 8.53
CA ALA A 62 14.76 3.23 7.96
C ALA A 62 14.97 1.78 7.49
N ASP A 63 14.02 0.86 7.73
CA ASP A 63 14.12 -0.48 7.19
C ASP A 63 13.78 -0.46 5.70
N GLU A 64 14.81 -0.60 4.88
CA GLU A 64 14.66 -0.84 3.45
C GLU A 64 14.10 -2.24 3.21
N LEU A 65 12.83 -2.31 2.82
CA LEU A 65 12.27 -3.55 2.28
C LEU A 65 12.53 -3.57 0.78
N THR A 66 13.42 -4.43 0.30
CA THR A 66 13.56 -4.69 -1.13
C THR A 66 12.29 -5.36 -1.64
N ALA A 67 11.38 -4.57 -2.20
CA ALA A 67 10.20 -5.08 -2.89
C ALA A 67 10.64 -5.67 -4.23
N ASN A 68 10.73 -7.00 -4.32
CA ASN A 68 10.85 -7.66 -5.61
C ASN A 68 9.54 -7.48 -6.37
N LEU A 69 9.60 -6.86 -7.54
CA LEU A 69 8.47 -6.80 -8.46
C LEU A 69 8.07 -8.22 -8.82
N SER A 70 6.98 -8.72 -8.21
CA SER A 70 6.27 -9.89 -8.71
C SER A 70 5.44 -9.47 -9.91
N GLY A 71 6.12 -9.17 -11.02
CA GLY A 71 5.46 -8.89 -12.29
C GLY A 71 4.73 -10.16 -12.71
N GLY A 72 3.40 -10.15 -12.64
CA GLY A 72 2.61 -11.18 -13.28
C GLY A 72 2.96 -11.19 -14.76
N THR A 73 3.29 -12.35 -15.32
CA THR A 73 3.47 -12.49 -16.76
C THR A 73 2.17 -12.05 -17.41
N THR A 74 2.19 -10.90 -18.10
CA THR A 74 1.02 -10.40 -18.82
C THR A 74 0.69 -11.43 -19.90
N ASN A 75 -0.42 -12.13 -19.73
CA ASN A 75 -0.97 -13.02 -20.73
C ASN A 75 -2.24 -12.39 -21.30
N ASN A 76 -2.73 -12.91 -22.43
CA ASN A 76 -3.91 -12.35 -23.09
C ASN A 76 -5.14 -12.29 -22.17
N ALA A 77 -5.25 -13.18 -21.19
CA ALA A 77 -6.32 -13.14 -20.20
C ALA A 77 -6.19 -11.94 -19.25
N PHE A 78 -4.97 -11.61 -18.81
CA PHE A 78 -4.70 -10.42 -18.00
C PHE A 78 -5.05 -9.12 -18.75
N LEU A 79 -4.65 -9.01 -20.02
CA LEU A 79 -4.93 -7.83 -20.84
C LEU A 79 -6.44 -7.66 -21.13
N ASN A 80 -7.19 -8.77 -21.27
CA ASN A 80 -8.64 -8.72 -21.50
C ASN A 80 -9.46 -8.30 -20.26
N VAL A 81 -8.96 -8.57 -19.04
CA VAL A 81 -9.71 -8.30 -17.80
C VAL A 81 -9.31 -6.97 -17.15
N HIS A 82 -8.02 -6.61 -17.22
CA HIS A 82 -7.50 -5.41 -16.55
C HIS A 82 -7.28 -4.22 -17.48
N GLY A 83 -7.50 -4.38 -18.79
CA GLY A 83 -7.54 -3.28 -19.75
C GLY A 83 -8.94 -2.71 -19.98
N ILE A 84 -9.96 -3.02 -19.17
CA ILE A 84 -11.33 -2.60 -19.45
C ILE A 84 -11.50 -1.09 -19.18
N ASN A 85 -11.95 -0.33 -20.17
CA ASN A 85 -12.23 1.10 -20.06
C ASN A 85 -13.49 1.34 -19.18
N ALA A 86 -13.76 2.61 -18.85
CA ALA A 86 -14.92 2.97 -18.00
C ALA A 86 -16.29 2.54 -18.58
N SER A 87 -16.35 2.18 -19.86
CA SER A 87 -17.55 1.71 -20.56
C SER A 87 -17.68 0.18 -20.61
N GLY A 88 -16.77 -0.56 -19.98
CA GLY A 88 -16.84 -2.03 -19.92
C GLY A 88 -16.24 -2.73 -21.14
N GLU A 89 -15.55 -2.01 -22.01
CA GLU A 89 -14.90 -2.56 -23.21
C GLU A 89 -13.40 -2.79 -22.95
N PRO A 90 -12.83 -3.91 -23.39
CA PRO A 90 -11.37 -4.09 -23.32
C PRO A 90 -10.69 -3.01 -24.17
N ALA A 91 -9.84 -2.18 -23.56
CA ALA A 91 -9.01 -1.19 -24.24
C ALA A 91 -8.03 -1.85 -25.21
N TRP A 92 -7.78 -3.14 -25.04
CA TRP A 92 -6.99 -3.94 -25.95
C TRP A 92 -7.88 -4.69 -26.96
N SER A 93 -7.96 -4.16 -28.18
CA SER A 93 -8.58 -4.81 -29.35
C SER A 93 -7.54 -4.96 -30.46
N PRO A 94 -6.67 -5.99 -30.37
CA PRO A 94 -5.59 -6.16 -31.33
C PRO A 94 -6.16 -6.46 -32.73
N GLN A 95 -5.85 -5.59 -33.70
CA GLN A 95 -6.25 -5.75 -35.11
C GLN A 95 -5.49 -6.87 -35.83
N SER A 96 -4.46 -7.44 -35.21
CA SER A 96 -3.70 -8.58 -35.74
C SER A 96 -3.16 -9.43 -34.59
N THR A 97 -3.00 -10.73 -34.84
CA THR A 97 -2.30 -11.66 -33.95
C THR A 97 -1.14 -12.31 -34.73
N GLY A 98 0.00 -12.48 -34.07
CA GLY A 98 1.18 -13.12 -34.65
C GLY A 98 1.93 -13.91 -33.57
N SER A 99 2.25 -15.16 -33.87
CA SER A 99 3.09 -15.97 -32.99
C SER A 99 4.55 -15.58 -33.19
N GLY A 100 5.26 -15.26 -32.11
CA GLY A 100 6.70 -14.91 -32.15
C GLY A 100 7.02 -13.44 -32.44
N THR A 101 6.04 -12.54 -32.42
CA THR A 101 6.26 -11.10 -32.66
C THR A 101 6.17 -10.31 -31.37
N ASN A 102 7.18 -9.48 -31.08
CA ASN A 102 7.15 -8.54 -29.95
C ASN A 102 6.38 -7.28 -30.35
N ILE A 103 5.35 -6.92 -29.58
CA ILE A 103 4.67 -5.63 -29.73
C ILE A 103 5.21 -4.70 -28.64
N TYR A 104 5.76 -3.56 -29.06
CA TYR A 104 6.19 -2.50 -28.16
C TYR A 104 5.06 -1.48 -28.01
N LEU A 105 4.45 -1.42 -26.84
CA LEU A 105 3.53 -0.35 -26.47
C LEU A 105 4.37 0.81 -25.91
N LEU A 106 4.42 1.91 -26.65
CA LEU A 106 4.94 3.19 -26.16
C LEU A 106 3.77 3.95 -25.57
N ASP A 107 3.74 4.02 -24.24
CA ASP A 107 2.78 4.79 -23.47
C ASP A 107 3.49 6.01 -22.83
N THR A 108 2.79 7.13 -22.69
CA THR A 108 3.30 8.32 -21.97
C THR A 108 3.06 8.24 -20.47
N GLY A 109 2.34 7.21 -20.00
CA GLY A 109 2.05 6.96 -18.58
C GLY A 109 0.58 7.16 -18.22
#